data_AF-A0A2S5DM95-F1
#
_entry.id   AF-A0A2S5DM95-F1
#
_cell.length_a   1.000
_cell.length_b   1.000
_cell.length_c   1.000
_cell.angle_alpha   90.00
_cell.angle_beta   90.00
_cell.angle_gamma   90.00
#
_symmetry.space_group_name_H-M   'P 1'
#
loop_
_entity.id
_entity.type
_entity.pdbx_description
1 polymer ?
#
loop_
_entity_poly.entity_id
_entity_poly.type
_entity_poly.pdbx_seq_one_letter_code
_entity_poly.pdbx_strand_id
1 'polypeptide(L)'
;MSHDRLQAMRQAREQQAQRENRRLASHARVIARLRAGQGVEEILAAANSQIALWQQGHLCSLDYILAWRDVIASGPRRVADVLEDRSAYGIRMRQNTPFAHHLAR
;
A
#
# COMPACT_ATOMS: atom_id res chain seq x y z
N MET A 1 3.37 -34.77 15.06
CA MET A 1 3.38 -33.48 14.31
C MET A 1 4.62 -33.47 13.43
N SER A 2 4.49 -33.62 12.10
CA SER A 2 5.64 -33.94 11.22
C SER A 2 6.54 -32.74 10.96
N HIS A 3 7.85 -32.99 10.82
CA HIS A 3 8.87 -32.00 10.50
C HIS A 3 8.56 -31.22 9.21
N ASP A 4 7.88 -31.86 8.25
CA ASP A 4 7.46 -31.25 6.98
C ASP A 4 6.50 -30.08 7.18
N ARG A 5 5.62 -30.15 8.18
CA ARG A 5 4.68 -29.06 8.47
C ARG A 5 5.40 -27.82 9.02
N LEU A 6 6.42 -28.02 9.85
CA LEU A 6 7.21 -26.92 10.41
C LEU A 6 8.07 -26.26 9.33
N GLN A 7 8.64 -27.04 8.42
CA GLN A 7 9.38 -26.51 7.27
C GLN A 7 8.48 -25.73 6.32
N ALA A 8 7.30 -26.26 5.98
CA ALA A 8 6.33 -25.58 5.13
C ALA A 8 5.87 -24.24 5.74
N MET A 9 5.62 -24.21 7.06
CA MET A 9 5.28 -22.97 7.77
C MET A 9 6.40 -21.94 7.75
N ARG A 10 7.67 -22.37 7.90
CA ARG A 10 8.82 -21.46 7.82
C ARG A 10 8.96 -20.88 6.42
N GLN A 11 8.90 -21.72 5.38
CA GLN A 11 8.96 -21.27 3.99
C GLN A 11 7.83 -20.30 3.63
N ALA A 12 6.60 -20.57 4.08
CA ALA A 12 5.46 -19.68 3.84
C ALA A 12 5.66 -18.29 4.46
N ARG A 13 6.23 -18.22 5.67
CA ARG A 13 6.56 -16.95 6.35
C ARG A 13 7.65 -16.17 5.61
N GLU A 14 8.70 -16.85 5.17
CA GLU A 14 9.79 -16.24 4.42
C GLU A 14 9.30 -15.67 3.08
N GLN A 15 8.50 -16.44 2.35
CA GLN A 15 7.89 -15.97 1.10
C GLN A 15 6.97 -14.76 1.34
N GLN A 16 6.20 -14.76 2.42
CA GLN A 16 5.34 -13.63 2.77
C GLN A 16 6.17 -12.38 3.08
N ALA A 17 7.25 -12.52 3.85
CA ALA A 17 8.15 -11.41 4.16
C ALA A 17 8.83 -10.86 2.89
N GLN A 18 9.24 -11.73 1.97
CA GLN A 18 9.81 -11.33 0.68
C GLN A 18 8.79 -10.55 -0.18
N ARG A 19 7.55 -11.04 -0.28
CA ARG A 19 6.47 -10.32 -1.00
C ARG A 19 6.24 -8.94 -0.40
N GLU A 20 6.24 -8.84 0.92
CA GLU A 20 6.02 -7.57 1.59
C GLU A 20 7.18 -6.58 1.39
N ASN A 21 8.42 -7.05 1.48
CA ASN A 21 9.58 -6.20 1.20
C ASN A 21 9.58 -5.70 -0.25
N ARG A 22 9.14 -6.53 -1.22
CA ARG A 22 8.98 -6.09 -2.61
C ARG A 22 7.92 -5.00 -2.76
N ARG A 23 6.77 -5.13 -2.07
CA ARG A 23 5.74 -4.08 -2.07
C ARG A 23 6.24 -2.79 -1.44
N LEU A 24 6.94 -2.88 -0.32
CA LEU A 24 7.51 -1.69 0.31
C LEU A 24 8.51 -1.00 -0.64
N ALA A 25 9.36 -1.78 -1.31
CA ALA A 25 10.29 -1.26 -2.31
C ALA A 25 9.57 -0.62 -3.51
N SER A 26 8.49 -1.22 -4.02
CA SER A 26 7.74 -0.66 -5.16
C SER A 26 7.11 0.71 -4.85
N HIS A 27 6.83 0.98 -3.57
CA HIS A 27 6.29 2.26 -3.09
C HIS A 27 7.37 3.31 -2.79
N ALA A 28 8.65 2.95 -2.75
CA ALA A 28 9.74 3.84 -2.31
C ALA A 28 9.77 5.16 -3.10
N ARG A 29 9.50 5.13 -4.41
CA ARG A 29 9.47 6.33 -5.25
C ARG A 29 8.32 7.27 -4.87
N VAL A 30 7.12 6.75 -4.67
CA VAL A 30 5.94 7.54 -4.26
C VAL A 30 6.19 8.16 -2.89
N ILE A 31 6.70 7.35 -1.95
CA ILE A 31 7.07 7.78 -0.61
C ILE A 31 8.06 8.96 -0.68
N ALA A 32 9.17 8.80 -1.40
CA ALA A 32 10.19 9.84 -1.52
C ALA A 32 9.63 11.15 -2.10
N ARG A 33 8.81 11.06 -3.15
CA ARG A 33 8.14 12.22 -3.76
C ARG A 33 7.22 12.93 -2.76
N LEU A 34 6.40 12.18 -2.01
CA LEU A 34 5.49 12.75 -1.01
C LEU A 34 6.26 13.43 0.14
N ARG A 35 7.37 12.84 0.60
CA ARG A 35 8.25 13.43 1.63
C ARG A 35 8.92 14.70 1.14
N ALA A 36 9.37 14.73 -0.11
CA ALA A 36 10.04 15.87 -0.73
C ALA A 36 9.07 16.97 -1.23
N GLY A 37 7.76 16.75 -1.17
CA GLY A 37 6.76 17.69 -1.70
C GLY A 37 6.71 17.75 -3.24
N GLN A 38 7.20 16.72 -3.93
CA GLN A 38 7.39 16.72 -5.38
C GLN A 38 6.22 16.07 -6.13
N GLY A 39 5.43 16.88 -6.84
CA GLY A 39 4.27 16.42 -7.61
C GLY A 39 3.20 15.78 -6.71
N VAL A 40 3.03 16.34 -5.51
CA VAL A 40 2.06 15.85 -4.52
C VAL A 40 0.65 15.89 -5.09
N GLU A 41 0.25 17.01 -5.70
CA GLU A 41 -1.09 17.18 -6.26
C GLU A 41 -1.39 16.13 -7.34
N GLU A 42 -0.44 15.89 -8.26
CA GLU A 42 -0.55 14.85 -9.29
C GLU A 42 -0.76 13.46 -8.67
N ILE A 43 0.09 13.08 -7.71
CA ILE A 43 0.03 11.77 -7.05
C ILE A 43 -1.32 11.59 -6.32
N LEU A 44 -1.76 12.60 -5.57
CA LEU A 44 -2.99 12.51 -4.80
C LEU A 44 -4.23 12.57 -5.71
N ALA A 45 -4.21 13.33 -6.79
CA ALA A 45 -5.28 13.36 -7.79
C ALA A 45 -5.43 12.01 -8.49
N ALA A 46 -4.32 11.36 -8.87
CA ALA A 46 -4.33 10.03 -9.44
C ALA A 46 -4.89 8.99 -8.44
N ALA A 47 -4.47 9.05 -7.18
CA ALA A 47 -4.98 8.17 -6.14
C ALA A 47 -6.49 8.35 -5.89
N ASN A 48 -6.97 9.59 -5.83
CA ASN A 48 -8.40 9.89 -5.70
C ASN A 48 -9.21 9.39 -6.90
N SER A 49 -8.67 9.53 -8.11
CA SER A 49 -9.29 9.00 -9.32
C SER A 49 -9.39 7.47 -9.28
N GLN A 50 -8.34 6.80 -8.80
CA GLN A 50 -8.33 5.35 -8.61
C GLN A 50 -9.36 4.89 -7.56
N ILE A 51 -9.51 5.62 -6.45
CA ILE A 51 -10.52 5.35 -5.43
C ILE A 51 -11.94 5.54 -5.98
N ALA A 52 -12.16 6.58 -6.79
CA ALA A 52 -13.46 6.80 -7.44
C ALA A 52 -13.82 5.65 -8.38
N LEU A 53 -12.86 5.17 -9.18
CA LEU A 53 -13.03 4.01 -10.04
C LEU A 53 -13.38 2.75 -9.23
N TRP A 54 -12.69 2.52 -8.11
CA TRP A 54 -13.00 1.40 -7.23
C TRP A 54 -14.41 1.46 -6.67
N GLN A 55 -14.86 2.64 -6.23
CA GLN A 55 -16.20 2.81 -5.68
C GLN A 55 -17.27 2.58 -6.75
N GLN A 56 -17.12 3.18 -7.93
CA GLN A 56 -18.10 3.05 -9.02
C GLN A 56 -18.20 1.61 -9.53
N GLY A 57 -17.05 0.94 -9.67
CA GLY A 57 -16.97 -0.42 -10.19
C GLY A 57 -17.12 -1.53 -9.15
N HIS A 58 -17.31 -1.19 -7.86
CA HIS A 58 -17.30 -2.16 -6.75
C HIS A 58 -16.03 -3.05 -6.74
N LEU A 59 -14.87 -2.47 -7.07
CA LEU A 59 -13.61 -3.21 -7.29
C LEU A 59 -12.77 -3.38 -6.02
N CYS A 60 -13.15 -2.69 -4.94
CA CYS A 60 -12.47 -2.72 -3.65
C CYS A 60 -13.51 -2.63 -2.53
N SER A 61 -13.22 -3.18 -1.35
CA SER A 61 -14.14 -3.08 -0.23
C SER A 61 -14.29 -1.62 0.24
N LEU A 62 -15.47 -1.30 0.77
CA LEU A 62 -15.78 0.02 1.30
C LEU A 62 -14.81 0.44 2.41
N ASP A 63 -14.40 -0.49 3.28
CA ASP A 63 -13.46 -0.22 4.37
C ASP A 63 -12.12 0.33 3.86
N TYR A 64 -11.59 -0.21 2.75
CA TYR A 64 -10.36 0.28 2.15
C TYR A 64 -10.55 1.64 1.48
N ILE A 65 -11.69 1.83 0.81
CA ILE A 65 -12.04 3.12 0.19
C ILE A 65 -12.08 4.22 1.25
N LEU A 66 -12.77 3.98 2.37
CA LEU A 66 -12.87 4.94 3.46
C LEU A 66 -11.51 5.18 4.13
N ALA A 67 -10.79 4.10 4.48
CA ALA A 67 -9.47 4.24 5.10
C ALA A 67 -8.48 5.04 4.24
N TRP A 68 -8.48 4.84 2.92
CA TRP A 68 -7.61 5.61 2.03
C TRP A 68 -8.04 7.06 1.88
N ARG A 69 -9.34 7.34 1.84
CA ARG A 69 -9.85 8.72 1.84
C ARG A 69 -9.41 9.47 3.08
N ASP A 70 -9.53 8.85 4.26
CA ASP A 70 -9.13 9.46 5.53
C ASP A 70 -7.62 9.74 5.56
N VAL A 71 -6.81 8.78 5.10
CA VAL A 71 -5.35 8.93 5.02
C VAL A 71 -4.95 10.04 4.04
N ILE A 72 -5.58 10.13 2.87
CA ILE A 72 -5.31 11.17 1.86
C ILE A 72 -5.75 12.55 2.38
N ALA A 73 -6.93 12.64 3.00
CA ALA A 73 -7.44 13.87 3.59
C ALA A 73 -6.55 14.39 4.73
N SER A 74 -5.85 13.50 5.43
CA SER A 74 -4.86 13.86 6.46
C SER A 74 -3.54 14.41 5.88
N GLY A 75 -3.38 14.40 4.55
CA GLY A 75 -2.29 15.05 3.84
C GLY A 75 -1.13 14.13 3.43
N PRO A 76 -0.21 14.63 2.57
CA PRO A 76 0.83 13.83 1.91
C PRO A 76 1.82 13.18 2.88
N ARG A 77 2.12 13.83 4.01
CA ARG A 77 2.99 13.26 5.05
C ARG A 77 2.38 12.01 5.67
N ARG A 78 1.07 12.04 5.96
CA ARG A 78 0.36 10.88 6.51
C ARG A 78 0.29 9.72 5.52
N VAL A 79 0.08 10.02 4.23
CA VAL A 79 0.16 9.01 3.17
C VAL A 79 1.53 8.32 3.16
N ALA A 80 2.62 9.10 3.21
CA ALA A 80 3.98 8.56 3.26
C ALA A 80 4.20 7.70 4.54
N ASP A 81 3.75 8.17 5.71
CA ASP A 81 3.86 7.41 6.97
C ASP A 81 3.20 6.03 6.83
N VAL A 82 1.98 5.97 6.29
CA VAL A 82 1.23 4.71 6.10
C VAL A 82 1.91 3.78 5.11
N LEU A 83 2.47 4.34 4.02
CA LEU A 83 3.17 3.56 3.01
C LEU A 83 4.53 3.03 3.51
N GLU A 84 5.18 3.69 4.46
CA GLU A 84 6.41 3.23 5.11
C GLU A 84 6.15 2.25 6.27
N ASP A 85 4.96 2.31 6.89
CA ASP A 85 4.63 1.56 8.10
C ASP A 85 4.73 0.04 7.93
N ARG A 86 5.61 -0.60 8.73
CA ARG A 86 5.81 -2.06 8.72
C ARG A 86 4.83 -2.82 9.60
N SER A 87 3.94 -2.13 10.31
CA SER A 87 2.87 -2.75 11.08
C SER A 87 1.86 -3.48 10.18
N ALA A 88 1.00 -4.29 10.80
CA ALA A 88 -0.09 -4.96 10.10
C ALA A 88 -1.00 -3.97 9.36
N TYR A 89 -1.17 -2.75 9.88
CA TYR A 89 -1.96 -1.71 9.23
C TYR A 89 -1.32 -1.25 7.91
N GLY A 90 -0.04 -0.84 7.93
CA GLY A 90 0.68 -0.40 6.73
C GLY A 90 0.80 -1.51 5.67
N ILE A 91 1.07 -2.75 6.09
CA ILE A 91 1.07 -3.93 5.20
C ILE A 91 -0.28 -4.08 4.50
N ARG A 92 -1.37 -4.03 5.26
CA ARG A 92 -2.74 -4.17 4.77
C ARG A 92 -3.10 -3.04 3.80
N MET A 93 -2.66 -1.81 4.07
CA MET A 93 -2.90 -0.66 3.20
C MET A 93 -2.12 -0.78 1.88
N ARG A 94 -0.83 -1.14 1.91
CA ARG A 94 -0.02 -1.35 0.70
C ARG A 94 -0.55 -2.45 -0.22
N GLN A 95 -1.22 -3.46 0.34
CA GLN A 95 -1.85 -4.53 -0.44
C GLN A 95 -2.98 -4.04 -1.35
N ASN A 96 -3.72 -3.02 -0.89
CA ASN A 96 -4.85 -2.43 -1.60
C ASN A 96 -4.58 -0.95 -1.84
N THR A 97 -3.50 -0.66 -2.56
CA THR A 97 -2.97 0.69 -2.73
C THR A 97 -3.57 1.42 -3.93
N PRO A 98 -4.05 2.67 -3.78
CA PRO A 98 -4.55 3.45 -4.91
C PRO A 98 -3.41 4.03 -5.77
N PHE A 99 -2.15 3.82 -5.35
CA PHE A 99 -0.97 4.36 -6.01
C PHE A 99 -0.38 3.44 -7.08
N ALA A 100 -1.09 2.37 -7.47
CA ALA A 100 -0.59 1.33 -8.39
C ALA A 100 0.03 1.88 -9.68
N HIS A 101 -0.53 2.96 -10.24
CA HIS A 101 0.00 3.61 -11.45
C HIS A 101 1.40 4.25 -11.26
N HIS A 102 1.75 4.62 -10.03
CA HIS A 102 3.02 5.28 -9.70
C HIS A 102 4.06 4.32 -9.09
N LEU A 103 3.74 3.03 -8.95
CA LEU A 103 4.68 2.05 -8.41
C LEU A 103 5.72 1.64 -9.46
N ALA A 104 6.93 1.36 -8.99
CA ALA A 104 7.92 0.68 -9.81
C ALA A 104 7.41 -0.74 -10.13
N ARG A 105 7.52 -1.13 -11.41
CA ARG A 105 7.21 -2.49 -11.89
C ARG A 105 8.38 -3.42 -11.67
#